data_AF-A0A1J3DSW6-F1
#
_entry.id   AF-A0A1J3DSW6-F1
#
_cell.length_a   1.000
_cell.length_b   1.000
_cell.length_c   1.000
_cell.angle_alpha   90.00
_cell.angle_beta   90.00
_cell.angle_gamma   90.00
#
_symmetry.space_group_name_H-M   'P 1'
#
loop_
_entity.id
_entity.type
_entity.pdbx_description
1 polymer ?
#
loop_
_entity_poly.entity_id
_entity_poly.type
_entity_poly.pdbx_seq_one_letter_code
_entity_poly.pdbx_strand_id
1 'polypeptide(L)'
;AIRTQGGMSQMDGEELRVELAEIEKSMASSFRSNSSRNEPEVEAEYALQWAEIQRLPTYKRLRSSLVDEEGEYVEKGKKVVDVTKLGAMERHVMIEKLIKHIENDNLKLLKKIRRRMDRVGVEFPSIEVRYEHLGVEAKCEVVEGKALPTLWNSLKHVFIALVKLSGVRTREAKINILNDVSGIIKPGRLTLLLGPPGCGKSTLLKALSGNLDKDLKLSGEISYNGHGMKEFVPQKTSAYISQHDLHIAEMTVRETIDFSARCQGVGSRTDIMMEVSQREKDGGITPDPEVDAYMKAISVKGLKRSLQTDYILKILGLDICAETLTGNAMRRGISGGQKKRLTTAEM
;
A
#
# COMPACT_ATOMS: atom_id res chain seq x y z
N ALA A 1 40.53 -36.36 -9.90
CA ALA A 1 40.61 -36.04 -8.46
C ALA A 1 40.64 -34.53 -8.31
N ILE A 2 39.47 -33.90 -8.11
CA ILE A 2 39.35 -32.46 -7.89
C ILE A 2 38.47 -32.32 -6.64
N ARG A 3 39.07 -31.75 -5.60
CA ARG A 3 38.51 -31.52 -4.27
C ARG A 3 37.97 -30.09 -4.28
N THR A 4 36.66 -29.90 -4.24
CA THR A 4 36.05 -28.58 -4.00
C THR A 4 35.46 -28.57 -2.60
N GLN A 5 35.99 -27.69 -1.76
CA GLN A 5 35.51 -27.38 -0.42
C GLN A 5 34.13 -26.70 -0.54
N GLY A 6 33.12 -27.28 0.08
CA GLY A 6 31.82 -26.65 0.30
C GLY A 6 31.53 -26.70 1.79
N GLY A 7 31.69 -25.56 2.47
CA GLY A 7 31.36 -25.40 3.87
C GLY A 7 31.03 -23.95 4.14
N MET A 8 29.74 -23.59 4.09
CA MET A 8 29.17 -22.40 4.72
C MET A 8 27.63 -22.42 4.61
N SER A 9 26.97 -21.93 5.67
CA SER A 9 25.54 -21.61 5.82
C SER A 9 24.55 -22.68 6.34
N GLN A 10 24.91 -23.41 7.40
CA GLN A 10 23.91 -24.04 8.29
C GLN A 10 23.87 -23.48 9.72
N MET A 11 24.82 -22.61 10.12
CA MET A 11 24.89 -22.08 11.49
C MET A 11 23.95 -20.90 11.78
N ASP A 12 23.61 -20.06 10.79
CA ASP A 12 22.81 -18.84 11.03
C ASP A 12 21.34 -19.13 11.39
N GLY A 13 20.79 -20.27 10.96
CA GLY A 13 19.37 -20.60 11.17
C GLY A 13 19.04 -21.15 12.55
N GLU A 14 20.04 -21.68 13.25
CA GLU A 14 19.89 -22.27 14.59
C GLU A 14 20.08 -21.19 15.66
N GLU A 15 21.00 -20.25 15.42
CA GLU A 15 21.23 -19.07 16.27
C GLU A 15 19.98 -18.15 16.29
N LEU A 16 19.37 -17.89 15.13
CA LEU A 16 18.11 -17.15 15.02
C LEU A 16 16.93 -17.82 15.76
N ARG A 17 16.89 -19.15 15.81
CA ARG A 17 15.83 -19.89 16.50
C ARG A 17 15.99 -19.87 18.02
N VAL A 18 17.22 -19.88 18.50
CA VAL A 18 17.54 -19.76 19.93
C VAL A 18 17.19 -18.36 20.43
N GLU A 19 17.55 -17.31 19.68
CA GLU A 19 17.15 -15.93 20.02
C GLU A 19 15.62 -15.74 20.01
N LEU A 20 14.91 -16.30 19.02
CA LEU A 20 13.44 -16.28 18.96
C LEU A 20 12.79 -16.96 20.19
N ALA A 21 13.35 -18.08 20.64
CA ALA A 21 12.83 -18.83 21.80
C ALA A 21 13.10 -18.11 23.13
N GLU A 22 14.21 -17.39 23.26
CA GLU A 22 14.51 -16.56 24.43
C GLU A 22 13.60 -15.32 24.49
N ILE A 23 13.29 -14.73 23.32
CA ILE A 23 12.36 -13.60 23.23
C ILE A 23 10.91 -14.04 23.51
N GLU A 24 10.46 -15.21 23.05
CA GLU A 24 9.14 -15.76 23.40
C GLU A 24 8.98 -15.99 24.91
N LYS A 25 10.05 -16.45 25.58
CA LYS A 25 10.06 -16.56 27.05
C LYS A 25 10.02 -15.19 27.75
N SER A 26 10.74 -14.20 27.20
CA SER A 26 10.69 -12.82 27.71
C SER A 26 9.29 -12.20 27.56
N MET A 27 8.62 -12.41 26.41
CA MET A 27 7.25 -11.95 26.16
C MET A 27 6.23 -12.61 27.10
N ALA A 28 6.38 -13.89 27.44
CA ALA A 28 5.49 -14.58 28.37
C ALA A 28 5.55 -13.99 29.80
N SER A 29 6.68 -13.40 30.20
CA SER A 29 6.84 -12.77 31.52
C SER A 29 6.19 -11.38 31.62
N SER A 30 5.89 -10.75 30.48
CA SER A 30 5.38 -9.37 30.38
C SER A 30 3.89 -9.20 30.77
N PHE A 31 3.18 -10.28 31.09
CA PHE A 31 1.74 -10.29 31.33
C PHE A 31 1.29 -9.96 32.77
N ARG A 32 2.18 -9.46 33.65
CA ARG A 32 1.75 -8.89 34.94
C ARG A 32 1.50 -7.39 34.81
N SER A 33 0.24 -7.03 34.62
CA SER A 33 -0.26 -5.67 34.80
C SER A 33 -0.18 -5.30 36.29
N ASN A 34 0.94 -4.68 36.71
CA ASN A 34 1.00 -3.95 37.96
C ASN A 34 0.57 -2.50 37.71
N SER A 35 -0.59 -2.13 38.26
CA SER A 35 -0.96 -0.73 38.46
C SER A 35 -0.08 -0.12 39.54
N SER A 36 0.76 0.87 39.24
CA SER A 36 1.58 1.53 40.26
C SER A 36 1.86 3.01 39.95
N ARG A 37 1.28 3.89 40.78
CA ARG A 37 1.88 4.97 41.59
C ARG A 37 2.99 5.92 41.05
N ASN A 38 3.56 5.75 39.85
CA ASN A 38 4.72 6.54 39.35
C ASN A 38 4.43 7.38 38.08
N GLU A 39 3.17 7.61 37.71
CA GLU A 39 2.80 8.37 36.50
C GLU A 39 3.47 9.76 36.35
N PRO A 40 3.58 10.63 37.38
CA PRO A 40 4.09 11.99 37.18
C PRO A 40 5.60 12.06 36.91
N GLU A 41 6.42 11.13 37.42
CA GLU A 41 7.86 11.09 37.16
C GLU A 41 8.15 10.65 35.72
N VAL A 42 7.41 9.64 35.24
CA VAL A 42 7.51 9.13 33.87
C VAL A 42 7.07 10.19 32.85
N GLU A 43 6.03 10.97 33.16
CA GLU A 43 5.55 12.05 32.30
C GLU A 43 6.55 13.23 32.21
N ALA A 44 7.24 13.54 33.32
CA ALA A 44 8.28 14.56 33.34
C ALA A 44 9.53 14.15 32.54
N GLU A 45 9.98 12.90 32.70
CA GLU A 45 11.10 12.35 31.91
C GLU A 45 10.76 12.36 30.42
N TYR A 46 9.55 11.93 30.07
CA TYR A 46 9.05 11.97 28.70
C TYR A 46 9.07 13.39 28.10
N ALA A 47 8.63 14.39 28.86
CA ALA A 47 8.64 15.78 28.42
C ALA A 47 10.07 16.29 28.15
N LEU A 48 11.05 15.89 28.98
CA LEU A 48 12.46 16.25 28.80
C LEU A 48 13.05 15.63 27.52
N GLN A 49 12.81 14.33 27.31
CA GLN A 49 13.29 13.63 26.11
C GLN A 49 12.61 14.15 24.83
N TRP A 50 11.32 14.51 24.90
CA TRP A 50 10.63 15.15 23.77
C TRP A 50 11.17 16.55 23.48
N ALA A 51 11.52 17.32 24.52
CA ALA A 51 12.17 18.62 24.34
C ALA A 51 13.53 18.51 23.65
N GLU A 52 14.27 17.41 23.88
CA GLU A 52 15.50 17.11 23.13
C GLU A 52 15.22 16.94 21.63
N ILE A 53 14.21 16.14 21.27
CA ILE A 53 13.78 15.95 19.87
C ILE A 53 13.38 17.29 19.22
N GLN A 54 12.69 18.17 19.95
CA GLN A 54 12.25 19.47 19.44
C GLN A 54 13.39 20.47 19.20
N ARG A 55 14.54 20.29 19.85
CA ARG A 55 15.76 21.07 19.62
C ARG A 55 16.53 20.61 18.39
N LEU A 56 16.25 19.43 17.87
CA LEU A 56 16.92 18.91 16.68
C LEU A 56 16.56 19.74 15.42
N PRO A 57 17.48 19.85 14.44
CA PRO A 57 17.16 20.37 13.12
C PRO A 57 16.01 19.61 12.47
N THR A 58 15.19 20.28 11.64
CA THR A 58 13.98 19.71 11.01
C THR A 58 14.20 18.31 10.42
N TYR A 59 15.29 18.12 9.68
CA TYR A 59 15.64 16.83 9.09
C TYR A 59 15.84 15.70 10.12
N LYS A 60 16.56 15.97 11.22
CA LYS A 60 16.78 14.99 12.29
C LYS A 60 15.51 14.76 13.10
N ARG A 61 14.75 15.83 13.41
CA ARG A 61 13.49 15.74 14.14
C ARG A 61 12.45 14.85 13.45
N LEU A 62 12.37 14.90 12.11
CA LEU A 62 11.45 14.03 11.34
C LEU A 62 11.86 12.56 11.31
N ARG A 63 13.08 12.23 11.76
CA ARG A 63 13.60 10.86 11.80
C ARG A 63 13.77 10.34 13.23
N SER A 64 13.79 11.22 14.22
CA SER A 64 13.94 10.83 15.62
C SER A 64 12.57 10.73 16.29
N SER A 65 12.33 9.62 16.99
CA SER A 65 11.13 9.42 17.81
C SER A 65 11.48 8.75 19.13
N LEU A 66 10.57 8.83 20.09
CA LEU A 66 10.65 8.07 21.33
C LEU A 66 10.09 6.67 21.11
N VAL A 67 10.90 5.66 21.41
CA VAL A 67 10.56 4.23 21.34
C VAL A 67 10.87 3.62 22.69
N ASP A 68 10.07 2.65 23.13
CA ASP A 68 10.34 1.94 24.39
C ASP A 68 11.69 1.22 24.32
N GLU A 69 12.49 1.32 25.38
CA GLU A 69 13.73 0.55 25.53
C GLU A 69 13.38 -0.77 26.24
N GLU A 70 13.60 -1.91 25.57
CA GLU A 70 13.39 -3.24 26.14
C GLU A 70 14.73 -3.86 26.50
N GLY A 71 14.96 -4.07 27.80
CA GLY A 71 16.09 -4.82 28.33
C GLY A 71 15.68 -5.61 29.56
N GLU A 72 16.21 -6.82 29.71
CA GLU A 72 15.89 -7.78 30.79
C GLU A 72 16.19 -7.24 32.21
N TYR A 73 16.97 -6.14 32.30
CA TYR A 73 17.42 -5.49 33.54
C TYR A 73 17.23 -3.95 33.55
N VAL A 74 16.55 -3.37 32.55
CA VAL A 74 16.40 -1.91 32.44
C VAL A 74 14.97 -1.51 32.81
N GLU A 75 14.81 -0.50 33.66
CA GLU A 75 13.50 0.12 33.92
C GLU A 75 12.82 0.51 32.61
N LYS A 76 11.48 0.42 32.54
CA LYS A 76 10.69 0.80 31.37
C LYS A 76 10.88 2.29 31.03
N GLY A 77 11.92 2.60 30.25
CA GLY A 77 12.24 3.92 29.75
C GLY A 77 11.86 4.06 28.28
N LYS A 78 11.70 5.31 27.83
CA LYS A 78 11.66 5.64 26.41
C LYS A 78 13.03 6.17 25.99
N LYS A 79 13.42 5.86 24.76
CA LYS A 79 14.68 6.32 24.19
C LYS A 79 14.45 7.04 22.88
N VAL A 80 15.24 8.08 22.66
CA VAL A 80 15.30 8.78 21.36
C VAL A 80 16.02 7.89 20.37
N VAL A 81 15.29 7.38 19.38
CA VAL A 81 15.81 6.52 18.31
C VAL A 81 15.59 7.16 16.95
N ASP A 82 16.58 7.07 16.07
CA ASP A 82 16.40 7.36 14.65
C ASP A 82 15.62 6.20 14.00
N VAL A 83 14.35 6.43 13.68
CA VAL A 83 13.41 5.42 13.14
C VAL A 83 13.89 4.80 11.84
N THR A 84 14.87 5.42 11.17
CA THR A 84 15.43 4.94 9.89
C THR A 84 16.54 3.92 10.06
N LYS A 85 17.09 3.84 11.27
CA LYS A 85 18.12 2.89 11.65
C LYS A 85 17.54 1.66 12.34
N LEU A 86 16.22 1.57 12.45
CA LEU A 86 15.55 0.45 13.10
C LEU A 86 15.91 -0.87 12.41
N GLY A 87 16.35 -1.84 13.19
CA GLY A 87 16.62 -3.21 12.76
C GLY A 87 15.33 -3.94 12.34
N ALA A 88 15.48 -5.14 11.76
CA ALA A 88 14.31 -5.95 11.40
C ALA A 88 13.48 -6.35 12.63
N MET A 89 14.14 -6.72 13.72
CA MET A 89 13.47 -7.11 14.97
C MET A 89 12.78 -5.92 15.63
N GLU A 90 13.44 -4.77 15.73
CA GLU A 90 12.84 -3.57 16.33
C GLU A 90 11.58 -3.12 15.56
N ARG A 91 11.61 -3.16 14.23
CA ARG A 91 10.42 -2.89 13.40
C ARG A 91 9.31 -3.91 13.66
N HIS A 92 9.66 -5.19 13.77
CA HIS A 92 8.69 -6.24 14.05
C HIS A 92 8.01 -6.03 15.42
N VAL A 93 8.80 -5.82 16.48
CA VAL A 93 8.30 -5.52 17.84
C VAL A 93 7.39 -4.29 17.83
N MET A 94 7.79 -3.24 17.11
CA MET A 94 6.98 -2.03 16.97
C MET A 94 5.61 -2.31 16.32
N ILE A 95 5.55 -3.14 15.27
CA ILE A 95 4.28 -3.54 14.64
C ILE A 95 3.46 -4.46 15.56
N GLU A 96 4.09 -5.39 16.28
CA GLU A 96 3.42 -6.25 17.26
C GLU A 96 2.73 -5.44 18.38
N LYS A 97 3.41 -4.41 18.88
CA LYS A 97 2.85 -3.49 19.88
C LYS A 97 1.68 -2.68 19.33
N LEU A 98 1.82 -2.15 18.12
CA LEU A 98 0.79 -1.32 17.50
C LEU A 98 -0.46 -2.13 17.11
N ILE A 99 -0.29 -3.38 16.69
CA ILE A 99 -1.36 -4.19 16.09
C ILE A 99 -1.23 -5.62 16.59
N LYS A 100 -1.74 -5.91 17.78
CA LYS A 100 -1.81 -7.28 18.29
C LYS A 100 -3.00 -8.03 17.68
N HIS A 101 -4.16 -7.38 17.66
CA HIS A 101 -5.38 -7.90 17.03
C HIS A 101 -5.77 -7.02 15.84
N ILE A 102 -5.58 -7.56 14.63
CA ILE A 102 -5.69 -6.81 13.36
C ILE A 102 -6.94 -5.92 13.30
N GLU A 103 -8.13 -6.46 13.57
CA GLU A 103 -9.38 -5.71 13.38
C GLU A 103 -9.51 -4.51 14.31
N ASN A 104 -9.37 -4.73 15.62
CA ASN A 104 -9.61 -3.70 16.62
C ASN A 104 -8.44 -2.71 16.73
N ASP A 105 -7.21 -3.20 16.66
CA ASP A 105 -6.04 -2.37 16.92
C ASP A 105 -5.65 -1.55 15.69
N ASN A 106 -5.86 -2.07 14.47
CA ASN A 106 -5.69 -1.26 13.27
C ASN A 106 -6.66 -0.06 13.25
N LEU A 107 -7.94 -0.28 13.60
CA LEU A 107 -8.91 0.81 13.68
C LEU A 107 -8.51 1.84 14.75
N LYS A 108 -7.99 1.40 15.90
CA LYS A 108 -7.49 2.30 16.95
C LYS A 108 -6.29 3.12 16.44
N LEU A 109 -5.32 2.49 15.78
CA LEU A 109 -4.16 3.15 15.20
C LEU A 109 -4.58 4.23 14.19
N LEU A 110 -5.44 3.88 13.23
CA LEU A 110 -5.95 4.82 12.23
C LEU A 110 -6.71 5.99 12.87
N LYS A 111 -7.49 5.74 13.93
CA LYS A 111 -8.16 6.79 14.71
C LYS A 111 -7.15 7.68 15.45
N LYS A 112 -6.09 7.13 16.04
CA LYS A 112 -5.04 7.91 16.71
C LYS A 112 -4.29 8.81 15.71
N ILE A 113 -3.94 8.28 14.53
CA ILE A 113 -3.32 9.05 13.44
C ILE A 113 -4.23 10.22 13.02
N ARG A 114 -5.53 9.96 12.79
CA ARG A 114 -6.50 11.01 12.47
C ARG A 114 -6.60 12.06 13.57
N ARG A 115 -6.79 11.66 14.83
CA ARG A 115 -6.84 12.60 15.95
C ARG A 115 -5.60 13.47 16.04
N ARG A 116 -4.41 12.90 15.80
CA ARG A 116 -3.16 13.65 15.80
C ARG A 116 -3.17 14.77 14.75
N MET A 117 -3.58 14.47 13.53
CA MET A 117 -3.68 15.45 12.44
C MET A 117 -4.77 16.51 12.72
N ASP A 118 -5.94 16.09 13.20
CA ASP A 118 -7.06 16.97 13.52
C ASP A 118 -6.69 17.98 14.62
N ARG A 119 -5.91 17.56 15.64
CA ARG A 119 -5.44 18.43 16.74
C ARG A 119 -4.63 19.65 16.25
N VAL A 120 -4.01 19.55 15.08
CA VAL A 120 -3.19 20.60 14.48
C VAL A 120 -3.81 21.18 13.21
N GLY A 121 -5.08 20.83 12.93
CA GLY A 121 -5.82 21.33 11.77
C GLY A 121 -5.23 20.91 10.42
N VAL A 122 -4.56 19.76 10.35
CA VAL A 122 -4.08 19.20 9.09
C VAL A 122 -5.12 18.20 8.57
N GLU A 123 -5.72 18.49 7.44
CA GLU A 123 -6.74 17.62 6.85
C GLU A 123 -6.12 16.49 6.02
N PHE A 124 -6.76 15.32 6.05
CA PHE A 124 -6.41 14.24 5.14
C PHE A 124 -6.81 14.59 3.70
N PRO A 125 -5.91 14.38 2.71
CA PRO A 125 -6.28 14.52 1.31
C PRO A 125 -7.48 13.63 0.99
N SER A 126 -8.53 14.22 0.41
CA SER A 126 -9.74 13.52 0.02
C SER A 126 -10.05 13.80 -1.45
N ILE A 127 -10.68 12.83 -2.11
CA ILE A 127 -11.01 12.90 -3.53
C ILE A 127 -12.49 12.55 -3.69
N GLU A 128 -13.27 13.52 -4.17
CA GLU A 128 -14.59 13.30 -4.74
C GLU A 128 -14.43 13.10 -6.25
N VAL A 129 -14.99 12.01 -6.79
CA VAL A 129 -15.02 11.74 -8.22
C VAL A 129 -16.44 11.99 -8.73
N ARG A 130 -16.59 12.88 -9.70
CA ARG A 130 -17.86 13.18 -10.37
C ARG A 130 -17.75 12.85 -11.84
N TYR A 131 -18.77 12.22 -12.37
CA TYR A 131 -18.87 11.90 -13.79
C TYR A 131 -20.26 12.27 -14.30
N GLU A 132 -20.31 12.90 -15.48
CA GLU A 132 -21.52 13.44 -16.07
C GLU A 132 -21.59 13.03 -17.54
N HIS A 133 -22.76 12.53 -17.94
CA HIS A 133 -23.05 12.08 -19.29
C HIS A 133 -21.99 11.13 -19.89
N LEU A 134 -21.44 10.24 -19.05
CA LEU A 134 -20.32 9.40 -19.39
C LEU A 134 -20.74 8.33 -20.40
N GLY A 135 -20.08 8.35 -21.57
CA GLY A 135 -20.26 7.35 -22.62
C GLY A 135 -18.93 6.73 -23.04
N VAL A 136 -18.94 5.42 -23.29
CA VAL A 136 -17.75 4.69 -23.79
C VAL A 136 -18.15 3.89 -25.01
N GLU A 137 -17.48 4.15 -26.13
CA GLU A 137 -17.72 3.50 -27.42
C GLU A 137 -16.50 2.69 -27.85
N ALA A 138 -16.74 1.47 -28.34
CA ALA A 138 -15.74 0.68 -29.05
C ALA A 138 -15.98 0.79 -30.56
N LYS A 139 -14.92 1.04 -31.32
CA LYS A 139 -14.94 0.87 -32.78
C LYS A 139 -14.55 -0.56 -33.09
N CYS A 140 -15.39 -1.27 -33.83
CA CYS A 140 -15.14 -2.63 -34.25
C CYS A 140 -15.22 -2.71 -35.77
N GLU A 141 -14.31 -3.47 -36.38
CA GLU A 141 -14.47 -3.83 -37.78
C GLU A 141 -15.54 -4.92 -37.89
N VAL A 142 -16.51 -4.74 -38.78
CA VAL A 142 -17.53 -5.75 -39.03
C VAL A 142 -16.88 -6.91 -39.78
N VAL A 143 -16.64 -8.02 -39.08
CA VAL A 143 -16.21 -9.29 -39.67
C VAL A 143 -17.43 -10.18 -39.88
N GLU A 144 -17.65 -10.63 -41.12
CA GLU A 144 -18.63 -11.68 -41.42
C GLU A 144 -18.09 -13.04 -40.94
N GLY A 145 -18.64 -13.57 -39.84
CA GLY A 145 -18.34 -14.92 -39.33
C GLY A 145 -18.19 -15.02 -37.81
N LYS A 146 -17.72 -16.18 -37.32
CA LYS A 146 -17.45 -16.40 -35.88
C LYS A 146 -16.20 -15.63 -35.46
N ALA A 147 -16.32 -14.81 -34.42
CA ALA A 147 -15.28 -13.90 -33.91
C ALA A 147 -14.07 -14.58 -33.22
N LEU A 148 -13.96 -15.92 -33.28
CA LEU A 148 -12.82 -16.62 -32.68
C LEU A 148 -11.59 -16.51 -33.59
N PRO A 149 -10.41 -16.15 -33.06
CA PRO A 149 -9.17 -16.12 -33.82
C PRO A 149 -8.76 -17.55 -34.14
N THR A 150 -9.25 -18.05 -35.28
CA THR A 150 -8.74 -19.27 -35.92
C THR A 150 -7.66 -18.87 -36.92
N LEU A 151 -6.73 -19.79 -37.22
CA LEU A 151 -5.66 -19.55 -38.22
C LEU A 151 -6.22 -19.02 -39.56
N TRP A 152 -7.44 -19.44 -39.91
CA TRP A 152 -8.17 -18.97 -41.08
C TRP A 152 -8.57 -17.49 -41.00
N ASN A 153 -8.99 -17.01 -39.82
CA ASN A 153 -9.27 -15.58 -39.61
C ASN A 153 -7.99 -14.75 -39.75
N SER A 154 -6.84 -15.22 -39.25
CA SER A 154 -5.57 -14.51 -39.42
C SER A 154 -5.15 -14.38 -40.89
N LEU A 155 -5.32 -15.45 -41.69
CA LEU A 155 -5.07 -15.39 -43.13
C LEU A 155 -6.06 -14.46 -43.85
N LYS A 156 -7.34 -14.48 -43.47
CA LYS A 156 -8.33 -13.50 -43.96
C LYS A 156 -7.95 -12.07 -43.60
N HIS A 157 -7.43 -11.80 -42.41
CA HIS A 157 -7.00 -10.46 -42.01
C HIS A 157 -5.85 -9.93 -42.87
N VAL A 158 -4.88 -10.79 -43.25
CA VAL A 158 -3.81 -10.42 -44.20
C VAL A 158 -4.38 -10.10 -45.58
N PHE A 159 -5.34 -10.90 -46.05
CA PHE A 159 -5.98 -10.68 -47.35
C PHE A 159 -6.85 -9.41 -47.36
N ILE A 160 -7.62 -9.16 -46.30
CA ILE A 160 -8.40 -7.93 -46.10
C ILE A 160 -7.49 -6.72 -46.02
N ALA A 161 -6.32 -6.82 -45.37
CA ALA A 161 -5.34 -5.73 -45.34
C ALA A 161 -4.78 -5.41 -46.74
N LEU A 162 -4.55 -6.44 -47.57
CA LEU A 162 -4.14 -6.27 -48.97
C LEU A 162 -5.24 -5.59 -49.82
N VAL A 163 -6.51 -5.95 -49.57
CA VAL A 163 -7.68 -5.36 -50.23
C VAL A 163 -7.97 -3.93 -49.74
N LYS A 164 -7.67 -3.60 -48.48
CA LYS A 164 -7.70 -2.22 -47.96
C LYS A 164 -6.68 -1.33 -48.65
N LEU A 165 -5.52 -1.87 -49.04
CA LEU A 165 -4.50 -1.15 -49.85
C LEU A 165 -5.06 -0.77 -51.24
N SER A 166 -6.08 -1.50 -51.72
CA SER A 166 -6.79 -1.25 -52.98
C SER A 166 -7.89 -0.17 -52.87
N GLY A 167 -8.06 0.47 -51.71
CA GLY A 167 -9.01 1.58 -51.52
C GLY A 167 -10.42 1.17 -51.09
N VAL A 168 -10.68 -0.12 -50.81
CA VAL A 168 -11.99 -0.59 -50.34
C VAL A 168 -12.17 -0.29 -48.85
N ARG A 169 -13.18 0.50 -48.49
CA ARG A 169 -13.52 0.81 -47.09
C ARG A 169 -14.25 -0.36 -46.44
N THR A 170 -13.67 -0.90 -45.36
CA THR A 170 -14.38 -1.83 -44.46
C THR A 170 -15.46 -1.09 -43.67
N ARG A 171 -16.59 -1.76 -43.41
CA ARG A 171 -17.65 -1.23 -42.56
C ARG A 171 -17.19 -1.26 -41.09
N GLU A 172 -17.09 -0.09 -40.48
CA GLU A 172 -16.88 0.06 -39.04
C GLU A 172 -18.25 0.04 -38.34
N ALA A 173 -18.39 -0.79 -37.31
CA ALA A 173 -19.49 -0.76 -36.36
C ALA A 173 -19.04 -0.05 -35.08
N LYS A 174 -19.95 0.70 -34.46
CA LYS A 174 -19.75 1.29 -33.14
C LYS A 174 -20.61 0.54 -32.13
N ILE A 175 -19.98 0.08 -31.06
CA ILE A 175 -20.67 -0.56 -29.94
C ILE A 175 -20.54 0.35 -28.74
N ASN A 176 -21.68 0.82 -28.23
CA ASN A 176 -21.68 1.62 -27.01
C ASN A 176 -21.68 0.68 -25.80
N ILE A 177 -20.62 0.76 -25.01
CA ILE A 177 -20.44 -0.03 -23.78
C ILE A 177 -21.12 0.68 -22.60
N LEU A 178 -20.95 2.00 -22.50
CA LEU A 178 -21.62 2.85 -21.52
C LEU A 178 -22.41 3.93 -22.25
N ASN A 179 -23.64 4.17 -21.79
CA ASN A 179 -24.55 5.14 -22.38
C ASN A 179 -25.01 6.12 -21.30
N ASP A 180 -24.56 7.36 -21.39
CA ASP A 180 -25.07 8.50 -20.62
C ASP A 180 -25.13 8.28 -19.09
N VAL A 181 -24.04 7.79 -18.52
CA VAL A 181 -23.97 7.46 -17.08
C VAL A 181 -23.50 8.67 -16.28
N SER A 182 -24.21 9.03 -15.22
CA SER A 182 -23.84 10.14 -14.32
C SER A 182 -23.84 9.71 -12.86
N GLY A 183 -22.98 10.30 -12.04
CA GLY A 183 -22.90 9.99 -10.62
C GLY A 183 -21.72 10.63 -9.88
N ILE A 184 -21.69 10.42 -8.56
CA ILE A 184 -20.70 10.99 -7.65
C ILE A 184 -20.22 9.90 -6.68
N ILE A 185 -18.90 9.73 -6.58
CA ILE A 185 -18.24 8.89 -5.57
C ILE A 185 -17.64 9.81 -4.52
N LYS A 186 -18.22 9.77 -3.31
CA LYS A 186 -17.77 10.61 -2.18
C LYS A 186 -16.63 9.95 -1.41
N PRO A 187 -15.66 10.73 -0.89
CA PRO A 187 -14.61 10.20 -0.03
C PRO A 187 -15.18 9.60 1.26
N GLY A 188 -14.47 8.61 1.82
CA GLY A 188 -14.85 7.97 3.08
C GLY A 188 -16.07 7.04 3.01
N ARG A 189 -16.50 6.64 1.81
CA ARG A 189 -17.61 5.69 1.61
C ARG A 189 -17.17 4.48 0.78
N LEU A 190 -17.71 3.32 1.14
CA LEU A 190 -17.66 2.14 0.28
C LEU A 190 -18.83 2.20 -0.71
N THR A 191 -18.54 2.25 -2.01
CA THR A 191 -19.55 2.27 -3.07
C THR A 191 -19.58 0.91 -3.76
N LEU A 192 -20.74 0.24 -3.73
CA LEU A 192 -20.93 -1.07 -4.35
C LEU A 192 -21.57 -0.92 -5.73
N LEU A 193 -20.87 -1.34 -6.78
CA LEU A 193 -21.37 -1.34 -8.16
C LEU A 193 -21.83 -2.76 -8.55
N LEU A 194 -23.14 -2.93 -8.75
CA LEU A 194 -23.75 -4.21 -9.13
C LEU A 194 -24.31 -4.17 -10.54
N GLY A 195 -24.26 -5.30 -11.23
CA GLY A 195 -24.83 -5.47 -12.56
C GLY A 195 -24.44 -6.80 -13.20
N PRO A 196 -25.20 -7.28 -14.20
CA PRO A 196 -24.95 -8.57 -14.84
C PRO A 196 -23.58 -8.60 -15.58
N PRO A 197 -23.03 -9.79 -15.88
CA PRO A 197 -21.84 -9.90 -16.73
C PRO A 197 -22.04 -9.15 -18.06
N GLY A 198 -21.02 -8.41 -18.51
CA GLY A 198 -21.07 -7.66 -19.77
C GLY A 198 -21.69 -6.25 -19.70
N CYS A 199 -22.27 -5.82 -18.57
CA CYS A 199 -22.90 -4.48 -18.47
C CYS A 199 -21.93 -3.28 -18.32
N GLY A 200 -20.64 -3.47 -18.58
CA GLY A 200 -19.66 -2.36 -18.56
C GLY A 200 -19.10 -1.95 -17.20
N LYS A 201 -19.30 -2.73 -16.11
CA LYS A 201 -18.77 -2.40 -14.76
C LYS A 201 -17.26 -2.14 -14.77
N SER A 202 -16.49 -3.08 -15.30
CA SER A 202 -15.02 -2.95 -15.37
C SER A 202 -14.62 -1.79 -16.28
N THR A 203 -15.39 -1.51 -17.33
CA THR A 203 -15.18 -0.37 -18.21
C THR A 203 -15.40 0.95 -17.48
N LEU A 204 -16.46 1.06 -16.66
CA LEU A 204 -16.72 2.23 -15.83
C LEU A 204 -15.59 2.45 -14.82
N LEU A 205 -15.18 1.40 -14.08
CA LEU A 205 -14.08 1.50 -13.12
C LEU A 205 -12.73 1.86 -13.77
N LYS A 206 -12.46 1.35 -14.97
CA LYS A 206 -11.28 1.73 -15.76
C LYS A 206 -11.35 3.18 -16.24
N ALA A 207 -12.51 3.65 -16.69
CA ALA A 207 -12.70 5.05 -17.07
C ALA A 207 -12.44 5.99 -15.89
N LEU A 208 -13.03 5.70 -14.72
CA LEU A 208 -12.90 6.50 -13.50
C LEU A 208 -11.51 6.43 -12.84
N SER A 209 -10.68 5.45 -13.19
CA SER A 209 -9.28 5.37 -12.72
C SER A 209 -8.27 5.86 -13.76
N GLY A 210 -8.75 6.28 -14.95
CA GLY A 210 -7.89 6.65 -16.08
C GLY A 210 -7.16 5.47 -16.74
N ASN A 211 -7.58 4.23 -16.47
CA ASN A 211 -7.02 3.00 -17.05
C ASN A 211 -7.87 2.46 -18.22
N LEU A 212 -8.62 3.33 -18.89
CA LEU A 212 -9.40 2.96 -20.07
C LEU A 212 -8.46 2.68 -21.25
N ASP A 213 -8.80 1.67 -22.04
CA ASP A 213 -8.05 1.33 -23.25
C ASP A 213 -8.07 2.48 -24.27
N LYS A 214 -6.96 2.71 -24.96
CA LYS A 214 -6.79 3.82 -25.91
C LYS A 214 -7.65 3.64 -27.17
N ASP A 215 -8.01 2.41 -27.47
CA ASP A 215 -8.87 2.08 -28.61
C ASP A 215 -10.35 2.42 -28.35
N LEU A 216 -10.71 2.71 -27.09
CA LEU A 216 -12.06 3.10 -26.70
C LEU A 216 -12.20 4.63 -26.73
N LYS A 217 -13.33 5.08 -27.27
CA LYS A 217 -13.68 6.50 -27.27
C LYS A 217 -14.46 6.84 -26.01
N LEU A 218 -13.90 7.70 -25.18
CA LEU A 218 -14.57 8.30 -24.02
C LEU A 218 -15.33 9.56 -24.45
N SER A 219 -16.52 9.74 -23.89
CA SER A 219 -17.38 10.93 -24.04
C SER A 219 -18.01 11.29 -22.69
N GLY A 220 -18.49 12.51 -22.54
CA GLY A 220 -18.89 13.07 -21.24
C GLY A 220 -17.69 13.62 -20.46
N GLU A 221 -17.92 13.92 -19.19
CA GLU A 221 -16.92 14.55 -18.33
C GLU A 221 -16.65 13.74 -17.06
N ILE A 222 -15.39 13.71 -16.63
CA ILE A 222 -14.97 13.17 -15.34
C ILE A 222 -14.13 14.25 -14.66
N SER A 223 -14.48 14.58 -13.41
CA SER A 223 -13.74 15.51 -12.57
C SER A 223 -13.41 14.93 -11.20
N TYR A 224 -12.29 15.38 -10.64
CA TYR A 224 -11.75 14.99 -9.35
C TYR A 224 -11.57 16.26 -8.53
N ASN A 225 -12.39 16.46 -7.49
CA ASN A 225 -12.49 17.73 -6.76
C ASN A 225 -12.70 18.95 -7.68
N GLY A 226 -13.46 18.79 -8.77
CA GLY A 226 -13.69 19.85 -9.76
C GLY A 226 -12.64 19.96 -10.87
N HIS A 227 -11.52 19.24 -10.78
CA HIS A 227 -10.48 19.24 -11.81
C HIS A 227 -10.69 18.13 -12.83
N GLY A 228 -10.65 18.47 -14.12
CA GLY A 228 -10.80 17.51 -15.20
C GLY A 228 -9.56 16.64 -15.43
N MET A 229 -9.70 15.61 -16.26
CA MET A 229 -8.64 14.64 -16.62
C MET A 229 -7.35 15.23 -17.25
N LYS A 230 -7.37 16.52 -17.67
CA LYS A 230 -6.19 17.21 -18.22
C LYS A 230 -5.31 17.83 -17.13
N GLU A 231 -5.93 18.25 -16.03
CA GLU A 231 -5.27 18.89 -14.89
C GLU A 231 -4.92 17.86 -13.81
N PHE A 232 -5.73 16.82 -13.71
CA PHE A 232 -5.61 15.77 -12.72
C PHE A 232 -5.20 14.45 -13.35
N VAL A 233 -4.22 13.77 -12.75
CA VAL A 233 -3.72 12.46 -13.22
C VAL A 233 -4.28 11.36 -12.30
N PRO A 234 -5.44 10.76 -12.62
CA PRO A 234 -6.10 9.80 -11.73
C PRO A 234 -5.27 8.55 -11.46
N GLN A 235 -4.40 8.14 -12.39
CA GLN A 235 -3.53 6.98 -12.21
C GLN A 235 -2.49 7.19 -11.09
N LYS A 236 -2.22 8.45 -10.68
CA LYS A 236 -1.32 8.76 -9.56
C LYS A 236 -2.03 8.81 -8.21
N THR A 237 -3.36 8.87 -8.20
CA THR A 237 -4.17 9.09 -6.99
C THR A 237 -5.22 8.01 -6.77
N SER A 238 -5.39 7.10 -7.73
CA SER A 238 -6.29 5.96 -7.67
C SER A 238 -5.53 4.69 -8.00
N ALA A 239 -5.94 3.60 -7.36
CA ALA A 239 -5.40 2.27 -7.59
C ALA A 239 -6.51 1.38 -8.18
N TYR A 240 -6.23 0.74 -9.32
CA TYR A 240 -7.18 -0.15 -9.98
C TYR A 240 -6.75 -1.61 -9.82
N ILE A 241 -7.44 -2.35 -8.95
CA ILE A 241 -7.20 -3.79 -8.76
C ILE A 241 -7.90 -4.57 -9.87
N SER A 242 -7.08 -5.22 -10.70
CA SER A 242 -7.53 -6.02 -11.83
C SER A 242 -8.23 -7.32 -11.38
N GLN A 243 -9.02 -7.92 -12.27
CA GLN A 243 -9.60 -9.26 -12.05
C GLN A 243 -8.52 -10.35 -12.06
N HIS A 244 -7.44 -10.14 -12.83
CA HIS A 244 -6.30 -11.03 -12.92
C HIS A 244 -5.18 -10.57 -11.98
N ASP A 245 -4.59 -11.50 -11.26
CA ASP A 245 -3.49 -11.27 -10.33
C ASP A 245 -2.17 -11.64 -11.03
N LEU A 246 -1.39 -10.61 -11.40
CA LEU A 246 -0.15 -10.74 -12.18
C LEU A 246 1.03 -10.38 -11.30
N HIS A 247 1.87 -11.36 -10.98
CA HIS A 247 3.07 -11.18 -10.16
C HIS A 247 4.26 -11.93 -10.74
N ILE A 248 5.47 -11.48 -10.39
CA ILE A 248 6.71 -12.18 -10.69
C ILE A 248 6.79 -13.44 -9.82
N ALA A 249 6.86 -14.61 -10.45
CA ALA A 249 6.72 -15.89 -9.76
C ALA A 249 7.95 -16.22 -8.89
N GLU A 250 9.10 -15.66 -9.24
CA GLU A 250 10.41 -15.82 -8.61
C GLU A 250 10.59 -15.03 -7.31
N MET A 251 9.73 -14.03 -7.06
CA MET A 251 9.85 -13.17 -5.88
C MET A 251 9.02 -13.71 -4.72
N THR A 252 9.53 -13.53 -3.50
CA THR A 252 8.73 -13.76 -2.29
C THR A 252 7.63 -12.72 -2.14
N VAL A 253 6.61 -13.02 -1.33
CA VAL A 253 5.54 -12.08 -0.98
C VAL A 253 6.12 -10.77 -0.43
N ARG A 254 7.10 -10.86 0.49
CA ARG A 254 7.77 -9.70 1.06
C ARG A 254 8.54 -8.90 0.02
N GLU A 255 9.35 -9.57 -0.81
CA GLU A 255 10.12 -8.91 -1.87
C GLU A 255 9.21 -8.17 -2.83
N THR A 256 8.05 -8.75 -3.14
CA THR A 256 7.04 -8.18 -4.03
C THR A 256 6.47 -6.88 -3.46
N ILE A 257 6.08 -6.87 -2.18
CA ILE A 257 5.56 -5.68 -1.51
C ILE A 257 6.67 -4.63 -1.31
N ASP A 258 7.87 -5.04 -0.89
CA ASP A 258 9.03 -4.13 -0.77
C ASP A 258 9.37 -3.47 -2.10
N PHE A 259 9.32 -4.22 -3.20
CA PHE A 259 9.55 -3.69 -4.54
C PHE A 259 8.49 -2.64 -4.91
N SER A 260 7.21 -2.97 -4.72
CA SER A 260 6.13 -2.01 -5.02
C SER A 260 6.24 -0.75 -4.15
N ALA A 261 6.45 -0.90 -2.84
CA ALA A 261 6.61 0.21 -1.91
C ALA A 261 7.77 1.14 -2.30
N ARG A 262 8.88 0.59 -2.82
CA ARG A 262 10.00 1.40 -3.33
C ARG A 262 9.65 2.16 -4.61
N CYS A 263 8.89 1.55 -5.51
CA CYS A 263 8.44 2.18 -6.76
C CYS A 263 7.43 3.31 -6.50
N GLN A 264 6.49 3.11 -5.58
CA GLN A 264 5.51 4.11 -5.18
C GLN A 264 6.11 5.22 -4.30
N GLY A 265 7.12 4.87 -3.50
CA GLY A 265 7.73 5.75 -2.53
C GLY A 265 6.78 6.09 -1.38
N VAL A 266 7.07 7.20 -0.69
CA VAL A 266 6.31 7.62 0.51
C VAL A 266 5.13 8.54 0.19
N GLY A 267 4.96 8.94 -1.08
CA GLY A 267 3.92 9.89 -1.50
C GLY A 267 4.04 11.24 -0.77
N SER A 268 2.90 11.79 -0.35
CA SER A 268 2.79 13.04 0.42
C SER A 268 3.04 12.87 1.93
N ARG A 269 3.37 11.66 2.40
CA ARG A 269 3.53 11.38 3.84
C ARG A 269 4.63 12.24 4.47
N THR A 270 5.74 12.46 3.76
CA THR A 270 6.83 13.34 4.24
C THR A 270 6.34 14.77 4.47
N ASP A 271 5.58 15.32 3.52
CA ASP A 271 5.11 16.70 3.58
C ASP A 271 4.06 16.87 4.68
N ILE A 272 3.13 15.91 4.78
CA ILE A 272 2.14 15.85 5.88
C ILE A 272 2.84 15.76 7.24
N MET A 273 3.84 14.88 7.37
CA MET A 273 4.58 14.72 8.62
C MET A 273 5.39 15.98 8.98
N MET A 274 5.92 16.67 7.97
CA MET A 274 6.60 17.96 8.17
C MET A 274 5.63 19.01 8.72
N GLU A 275 4.46 19.14 8.09
CA GLU A 275 3.43 20.10 8.50
C GLU A 275 2.89 19.80 9.90
N VAL A 276 2.54 18.54 10.17
CA VAL A 276 2.08 18.09 11.50
C VAL A 276 3.14 18.38 12.56
N SER A 277 4.40 17.97 12.33
CA SER A 277 5.48 18.18 13.29
C SER A 277 5.77 19.67 13.54
N GLN A 278 5.59 20.53 12.54
CA GLN A 278 5.79 21.96 12.68
C GLN A 278 4.68 22.59 13.52
N ARG A 279 3.41 22.32 13.19
CA ARG A 279 2.27 22.84 13.96
C ARG A 279 2.20 22.32 15.38
N GLU A 280 2.63 21.07 15.61
CA GLU A 280 2.77 20.53 16.97
C GLU A 280 3.79 21.33 17.79
N LYS A 281 4.93 21.70 17.19
CA LYS A 281 5.92 22.54 17.87
C LYS A 281 5.34 23.90 18.23
N ASP A 282 4.69 24.55 17.27
CA ASP A 282 4.18 25.91 17.44
C ASP A 282 3.02 25.95 18.45
N GLY A 283 2.23 24.88 18.53
CA GLY A 283 1.16 24.71 19.52
C GLY A 283 1.61 24.14 20.87
N GLY A 284 2.89 23.82 21.05
CA GLY A 284 3.38 23.16 22.27
C GLY A 284 2.73 21.78 22.52
N ILE A 285 2.33 21.09 21.45
CA ILE A 285 1.62 19.83 21.50
C ILE A 285 2.61 18.67 21.46
N THR A 286 2.47 17.76 22.43
CA THR A 286 3.22 16.51 22.44
C THR A 286 2.37 15.37 21.84
N PRO A 287 2.88 14.63 20.84
CA PRO A 287 2.17 13.52 20.20
C PRO A 287 2.29 12.22 21.00
N ASP A 288 1.39 11.27 20.73
CA ASP A 288 1.54 9.90 21.21
C ASP A 288 2.83 9.27 20.63
N PRO A 289 3.74 8.71 21.45
CA PRO A 289 5.05 8.22 20.98
C PRO A 289 4.99 7.09 19.97
N GLU A 290 4.04 6.15 20.13
CA GLU A 290 3.91 5.01 19.24
C GLU A 290 3.43 5.47 17.86
N VAL A 291 2.45 6.39 17.86
CA VAL A 291 1.92 7.02 16.64
C VAL A 291 2.98 7.89 15.98
N ASP A 292 3.78 8.61 16.77
CA ASP A 292 4.87 9.43 16.26
C ASP A 292 5.97 8.62 15.60
N ALA A 293 6.44 7.58 16.28
CA ALA A 293 7.42 6.67 15.74
C ALA A 293 6.91 6.06 14.45
N TYR A 294 5.66 5.58 14.42
CA TYR A 294 5.08 4.93 13.24
C TYR A 294 4.97 5.90 12.06
N MET A 295 4.34 7.07 12.26
CA MET A 295 4.15 8.06 11.20
C MET A 295 5.48 8.55 10.64
N LYS A 296 6.49 8.80 11.51
CA LYS A 296 7.83 9.16 11.06
C LYS A 296 8.47 8.04 10.27
N ALA A 297 8.45 6.80 10.77
CA ALA A 297 9.08 5.64 10.13
C ALA A 297 8.57 5.40 8.70
N ILE A 298 7.26 5.53 8.46
CA ILE A 298 6.66 5.35 7.12
C ILE A 298 6.83 6.57 6.20
N SER A 299 7.28 7.71 6.73
CA SER A 299 7.43 8.97 5.98
C SER A 299 8.83 9.19 5.42
N VAL A 300 9.78 8.29 5.71
CA VAL A 300 11.18 8.42 5.28
C VAL A 300 11.42 7.73 3.94
N LYS A 301 11.97 8.50 2.98
CA LYS A 301 12.36 8.01 1.66
C LYS A 301 13.59 7.10 1.70
N GLY A 302 13.64 6.12 0.79
CA GLY A 302 14.86 5.37 0.47
C GLY A 302 15.19 4.18 1.38
N LEU A 303 14.27 3.76 2.26
CA LEU A 303 14.47 2.56 3.08
C LEU A 303 14.34 1.30 2.22
N LYS A 304 15.31 0.38 2.32
CA LYS A 304 15.28 -0.91 1.61
C LYS A 304 14.11 -1.78 2.09
N ARG A 305 13.95 -1.92 3.40
CA ARG A 305 12.81 -2.62 4.02
C ARG A 305 12.05 -1.58 4.84
N SER A 306 10.78 -1.40 4.54
CA SER A 306 9.97 -0.37 5.17
C SER A 306 9.12 -0.94 6.30
N LEU A 307 8.93 -0.18 7.38
CA LEU A 307 7.95 -0.51 8.41
C LEU A 307 6.52 -0.63 7.82
N GLN A 308 6.26 0.09 6.73
CA GLN A 308 5.03 0.01 5.97
C GLN A 308 4.81 -1.40 5.38
N THR A 309 5.87 -2.06 4.89
CA THR A 309 5.80 -3.44 4.38
C THR A 309 5.37 -4.40 5.48
N ASP A 310 6.00 -4.30 6.66
CA ASP A 310 5.69 -5.15 7.81
C ASP A 310 4.25 -4.94 8.29
N TYR A 311 3.81 -3.68 8.34
CA TYR A 311 2.42 -3.31 8.62
C TYR A 311 1.44 -3.92 7.60
N ILE A 312 1.69 -3.76 6.29
CA ILE A 312 0.82 -4.28 5.21
C ILE A 312 0.72 -5.81 5.28
N LEU A 313 1.86 -6.49 5.43
CA LEU A 313 1.90 -7.95 5.57
C LEU A 313 1.02 -8.42 6.72
N LYS A 314 1.08 -7.73 7.86
CA LYS A 314 0.29 -8.08 9.04
C LYS A 314 -1.20 -7.82 8.84
N ILE A 315 -1.61 -6.62 8.41
CA ILE A 315 -3.04 -6.29 8.28
C ILE A 315 -3.76 -7.13 7.22
N LEU A 316 -3.02 -7.60 6.20
CA LEU A 316 -3.57 -8.47 5.17
C LEU A 316 -3.40 -9.96 5.51
N GLY A 317 -2.79 -10.31 6.64
CA GLY A 317 -2.53 -11.70 7.05
C GLY A 317 -1.68 -12.48 6.04
N LEU A 318 -0.64 -11.82 5.53
CA LEU A 318 0.37 -12.35 4.61
C LEU A 318 1.72 -12.59 5.29
N ASP A 319 1.85 -12.21 6.55
CA ASP A 319 3.00 -12.42 7.43
C ASP A 319 3.46 -13.89 7.47
N ILE A 320 2.53 -14.83 7.60
CA ILE A 320 2.83 -16.28 7.65
C ILE A 320 3.48 -16.78 6.34
N CYS A 321 3.18 -16.14 5.21
CA CYS A 321 3.72 -16.50 3.91
C CYS A 321 4.70 -15.46 3.34
N ALA A 322 5.22 -14.54 4.18
CA ALA A 322 6.04 -13.42 3.73
C ALA A 322 7.29 -13.87 2.93
N GLU A 323 7.94 -14.95 3.37
CA GLU A 323 9.13 -15.50 2.73
C GLU A 323 8.82 -16.59 1.69
N THR A 324 7.54 -16.85 1.41
CA THR A 324 7.14 -17.84 0.41
C THR A 324 7.15 -17.22 -0.98
N LEU A 325 7.62 -17.97 -1.98
CA LEU A 325 7.54 -17.56 -3.39
C LEU A 325 6.08 -17.35 -3.82
N THR A 326 5.85 -16.29 -4.60
CA THR A 326 4.51 -16.00 -5.12
C THR A 326 4.03 -17.11 -6.05
N GLY A 327 4.93 -17.64 -6.88
CA GLY A 327 4.62 -18.74 -7.80
C GLY A 327 3.63 -18.38 -8.91
N ASN A 328 3.37 -19.36 -9.78
CA ASN A 328 2.46 -19.26 -10.91
C ASN A 328 1.88 -20.65 -11.25
N ALA A 329 1.25 -20.79 -12.42
CA ALA A 329 0.66 -22.07 -12.85
C ALA A 329 1.71 -23.20 -12.99
N MET A 330 2.98 -22.86 -13.24
CA MET A 330 4.08 -23.80 -13.46
C MET A 330 4.97 -23.98 -12.23
N ARG A 331 4.93 -23.05 -11.27
CA ARG A 331 5.74 -23.04 -10.05
C ARG A 331 4.86 -22.89 -8.82
N ARG A 332 4.96 -23.85 -7.91
CA ARG A 332 4.26 -23.81 -6.63
C ARG A 332 4.63 -22.53 -5.87
N GLY A 333 3.63 -21.89 -5.27
CA GLY A 333 3.78 -20.72 -4.44
C GLY A 333 2.61 -20.58 -3.48
N ILE A 334 2.19 -19.35 -3.23
CA ILE A 334 1.05 -19.04 -2.35
C ILE A 334 -0.29 -19.48 -2.95
N SER A 335 -1.30 -19.61 -2.10
CA SER A 335 -2.68 -19.92 -2.51
C SER A 335 -3.32 -18.77 -3.31
N GLY A 336 -4.38 -19.07 -4.07
CA GLY A 336 -5.11 -18.05 -4.85
C GLY A 336 -5.69 -16.92 -3.97
N GLY A 337 -6.21 -17.24 -2.78
CA GLY A 337 -6.70 -16.23 -1.83
C GLY A 337 -5.59 -15.35 -1.24
N GLN A 338 -4.40 -15.92 -0.99
CA GLN A 338 -3.22 -15.13 -0.62
C GLN A 338 -2.75 -14.25 -1.79
N LYS A 339 -2.79 -14.78 -3.03
CA LYS A 339 -2.44 -14.02 -4.24
C LYS A 339 -3.36 -12.81 -4.42
N LYS A 340 -4.67 -12.95 -4.17
CA LYS A 340 -5.58 -11.81 -4.26
C LYS A 340 -5.29 -10.71 -3.24
N ARG A 341 -4.94 -11.11 -2.01
CA ARG A 341 -4.51 -10.20 -0.96
C ARG A 341 -3.17 -9.54 -1.32
N LEU A 342 -2.25 -10.27 -1.94
CA LEU A 342 -0.98 -9.73 -2.45
C LEU A 342 -1.19 -8.65 -3.52
N THR A 343 -2.09 -8.86 -4.50
CA THR A 343 -2.46 -7.82 -5.47
C THR A 343 -2.98 -6.54 -4.80
N THR A 344 -3.68 -6.68 -3.67
CA THR A 344 -4.15 -5.54 -2.88
C THR A 344 -3.01 -4.90 -2.09
N ALA A 345 -2.05 -5.69 -1.60
CA ALA A 345 -0.88 -5.25 -0.84
C ALA A 345 0.13 -4.44 -1.66
N GLU A 346 0.22 -4.73 -2.97
CA GLU A 346 1.10 -4.02 -3.90
C GLU A 346 0.62 -2.60 -4.22
N MET A 347 -0.65 -2.27 -3.96
CA MET A 347 -1.24 -0.97 -4.29
C MET A 347 -1.24 -0.04 -3.10
#